data_AF-A0A3D3ZJA0-F1
#
_entry.id   AF-A0A3D3ZJA0-F1
#
_cell.length_a   1.000
_cell.length_b   1.000
_cell.length_c   1.000
_cell.angle_alpha   90.00
_cell.angle_beta   90.00
_cell.angle_gamma   90.00
#
_symmetry.space_group_name_H-M   'P 1'
#
loop_
_entity.id
_entity.type
_entity.pdbx_description
1 polymer ?
#
loop_
_entity_poly.entity_id
_entity_poly.type
_entity_poly.pdbx_seq_one_letter_code
_entity_poly.pdbx_strand_id
1 'polypeptide(L)'
;GHRLLGTLLYAWNPLTIIELAGSGHSEGLLLSILLLAMLLYVQRKGLWREIAVLILLGVAISLNLVVLLIAPLFTWFMVRSERNTSRAFRGFCWRTIVGQGLVIPLFLPLWRGPTTFFSITSAIDLTNFSHSIVGLLEVPMEWLFGFVAQLSHFPPVMQPTTAADGALRASTIFIFALIYFRLFGKVRAAPTNPAADREMLLPGFDVLLDCWSIAVFWYLILVLGWFWPWYALWIFWIAVLRPLDTHTMALLLFSATALLLYPLQGITGSVSALYQPVFVFGVPLVYMYLSRKKRKAHIEHVR
;
A
#
# COMPACT_ATOMS: atom_id res chain seq x y z
N GLY A 1 6.77 18.99 19.06
CA GLY A 1 5.98 19.81 18.11
C GLY A 1 5.44 18.97 16.96
N HIS A 2 6.27 18.68 15.96
CA HIS A 2 5.83 18.11 14.67
C HIS A 2 5.13 16.73 14.74
N ARG A 3 5.53 15.82 15.64
CA ARG A 3 4.86 14.51 15.79
C ARG A 3 3.45 14.65 16.40
N LEU A 4 3.31 15.44 17.46
CA LEU A 4 2.01 15.73 18.10
C LEU A 4 1.04 16.37 17.10
N LEU A 5 1.53 17.32 16.30
CA LEU A 5 0.72 18.00 15.30
C LEU A 5 0.29 17.04 14.17
N GLY A 6 1.14 16.07 13.79
CA GLY A 6 0.76 14.99 12.88
C GLY A 6 -0.33 14.07 13.47
N THR A 7 -0.23 13.71 14.75
CA THR A 7 -1.25 12.91 15.44
C THR A 7 -2.57 13.66 15.59
N LEU A 8 -2.54 14.98 15.82
CA LEU A 8 -3.74 15.82 15.89
C LEU A 8 -4.41 15.98 14.51
N LEU A 9 -3.61 16.22 13.46
CA LEU A 9 -4.10 16.23 12.07
C LEU A 9 -4.68 14.87 11.65
N TYR A 10 -4.21 13.78 12.24
CA TYR A 10 -4.80 12.45 12.09
C TYR A 10 -6.17 12.35 12.75
N ALA A 11 -6.28 12.73 14.03
CA ALA A 11 -7.53 12.63 14.77
C ALA A 11 -8.63 13.53 14.16
N TRP A 12 -8.23 14.61 13.49
CA TRP A 12 -9.12 15.54 12.81
C TRP A 12 -9.24 15.31 11.31
N ASN A 13 -8.71 14.20 10.78
CA ASN A 13 -8.87 13.91 9.37
C ASN A 13 -10.34 13.56 9.07
N PRO A 14 -11.00 14.28 8.15
CA PRO A 14 -12.42 14.08 7.87
C PRO A 14 -12.73 12.68 7.34
N LEU A 15 -11.83 12.06 6.56
CA LEU A 15 -11.99 10.69 6.09
C LEU A 15 -11.97 9.70 7.26
N THR A 16 -11.05 9.87 8.20
CA THR A 16 -10.97 9.04 9.41
C THR A 16 -12.25 9.14 10.24
N ILE A 17 -12.80 10.35 10.40
CA ILE A 17 -14.04 10.56 11.18
C ILE A 17 -15.24 9.94 10.46
N ILE A 18 -15.41 10.20 9.17
CA ILE A 18 -16.54 9.71 8.37
C ILE A 18 -16.52 8.18 8.31
N GLU A 19 -15.37 7.58 7.99
CA GLU A 19 -15.30 6.13 7.75
C GLU A 19 -15.21 5.31 9.03
N LEU A 20 -14.46 5.76 10.03
CA LEU A 20 -14.30 4.96 11.25
C LEU A 20 -15.45 5.18 12.23
N ALA A 21 -15.88 6.42 12.43
CA ALA A 21 -16.92 6.74 13.40
C ALA A 21 -18.33 6.82 12.78
N GLY A 22 -18.45 7.24 11.51
CA GLY A 22 -19.73 7.37 10.82
C GLY A 22 -20.24 6.07 10.22
N SER A 23 -19.45 5.41 9.36
CA SER A 23 -19.87 4.22 8.60
C SER A 23 -19.56 2.88 9.30
N GLY A 24 -18.69 2.87 10.30
CA GLY A 24 -18.35 1.66 11.06
C GLY A 24 -17.47 0.68 10.29
N HIS A 25 -16.66 1.18 9.36
CA HIS A 25 -15.78 0.38 8.52
C HIS A 25 -14.75 -0.44 9.34
N SER A 26 -14.50 -1.68 8.92
CA SER A 26 -13.61 -2.62 9.63
C SER A 26 -12.14 -2.18 9.65
N GLU A 27 -11.79 -1.22 8.80
CA GLU A 27 -10.52 -0.52 8.76
C GLU A 27 -10.10 -0.01 10.15
N GLY A 28 -11.02 0.47 10.98
CA GLY A 28 -10.69 0.97 12.32
C GLY A 28 -10.06 -0.09 13.23
N LEU A 29 -10.58 -1.32 13.18
CA LEU A 29 -10.04 -2.45 13.91
C LEU A 29 -8.66 -2.84 13.36
N LEU A 30 -8.51 -2.87 12.04
CA LEU A 30 -7.24 -3.14 11.37
C LEU A 30 -6.15 -2.15 11.82
N LEU A 31 -6.42 -0.85 11.76
CA LEU A 31 -5.46 0.18 12.15
C LEU A 31 -5.11 0.06 13.64
N SER A 32 -6.09 -0.22 14.50
CA SER A 32 -5.88 -0.41 15.93
C SER A 32 -4.94 -1.59 16.22
N ILE A 33 -5.13 -2.72 15.53
CA ILE A 33 -4.27 -3.91 15.66
C ILE A 33 -2.85 -3.61 15.16
N LEU A 34 -2.69 -2.91 14.03
CA LEU A 34 -1.38 -2.53 13.50
C LEU A 34 -0.64 -1.57 14.44
N LEU A 35 -1.32 -0.56 14.98
CA LEU A 35 -0.73 0.36 15.96
C LEU A 35 -0.35 -0.36 17.26
N LEU A 36 -1.18 -1.29 17.73
CA LEU A 36 -0.86 -2.12 18.90
C LEU A 36 0.36 -3.01 18.65
N ALA A 37 0.46 -3.62 17.47
CA ALA A 37 1.63 -4.41 17.08
C ALA A 37 2.91 -3.56 17.10
N MET A 38 2.84 -2.31 16.60
CA MET A 38 3.96 -1.38 16.66
C MET A 38 4.30 -0.94 18.08
N LEU A 39 3.30 -0.68 18.92
CA LEU A 39 3.50 -0.34 20.33
C LEU A 39 4.24 -1.46 21.08
N LEU A 40 3.80 -2.72 20.92
CA LEU A 40 4.44 -3.88 21.54
C LEU A 40 5.86 -4.12 21.00
N TYR A 41 6.07 -3.86 19.71
CA TYR A 41 7.39 -3.93 19.10
C TYR A 41 8.37 -2.90 19.69
N VAL A 42 7.92 -1.66 19.88
CA VAL A 42 8.76 -0.58 20.46
C VAL A 42 9.11 -0.87 21.91
N GLN A 43 8.15 -1.36 22.70
CA GLN A 43 8.35 -1.71 24.12
C GLN A 43 9.17 -3.00 24.33
N ARG A 44 9.93 -3.46 23.34
CA ARG A 44 10.53 -4.80 23.32
C ARG A 44 11.48 -5.09 24.49
N LYS A 45 11.14 -6.15 25.23
CA LYS A 45 12.06 -6.97 26.05
C LYS A 45 11.67 -8.45 25.90
N GLY A 46 12.38 -9.21 25.05
CA GLY A 46 12.24 -10.67 24.95
C GLY A 46 11.50 -11.23 23.72
N LEU A 47 11.60 -12.55 23.54
CA LEU A 47 11.06 -13.33 22.42
C LEU A 47 9.52 -13.39 22.41
N TRP A 48 8.89 -13.48 23.58
CA TRP A 48 7.42 -13.59 23.69
C TRP A 48 6.68 -12.38 23.11
N ARG A 49 7.22 -11.16 23.32
CA ARG A 49 6.64 -9.93 22.72
C ARG A 49 6.81 -9.92 21.20
N GLU A 50 7.91 -10.46 20.68
CA GLU A 50 8.08 -10.61 19.22
C GLU A 50 7.04 -11.57 18.65
N ILE A 51 6.83 -12.73 19.29
CA ILE A 51 5.80 -13.68 18.87
C ILE A 51 4.42 -12.99 18.91
N ALA A 52 4.10 -12.26 19.97
CA ALA A 52 2.83 -11.53 20.06
C ALA A 52 2.65 -10.52 18.91
N VAL A 53 3.70 -9.78 18.52
CA VAL A 53 3.66 -8.86 17.37
C VAL A 53 3.41 -9.62 16.06
N LEU A 54 4.08 -10.76 15.86
CA LEU A 54 3.86 -11.59 14.66
C LEU A 54 2.45 -12.16 14.61
N ILE A 55 1.89 -12.58 15.76
CA ILE A 55 0.50 -13.03 15.89
C ILE A 55 -0.46 -11.91 15.51
N LEU A 56 -0.28 -10.69 16.04
CA LEU A 56 -1.11 -9.54 15.70
C LEU A 56 -1.04 -9.20 14.20
N LEU A 57 0.13 -9.32 13.58
CA LEU A 57 0.25 -9.16 12.12
C LEU A 57 -0.50 -10.26 11.37
N GLY A 58 -0.49 -11.50 11.85
CA GLY A 58 -1.29 -12.61 11.29
C GLY A 58 -2.80 -12.35 11.38
N VAL A 59 -3.26 -11.84 12.52
CA VAL A 59 -4.66 -11.42 12.69
C VAL A 59 -4.99 -10.27 11.73
N ALA A 60 -4.11 -9.27 11.61
CA ALA A 60 -4.30 -8.15 10.70
C ALA A 60 -4.37 -8.59 9.23
N ILE A 61 -3.54 -9.55 8.79
CA ILE A 61 -3.62 -10.16 7.45
C ILE A 61 -4.97 -10.85 7.24
N SER A 62 -5.50 -11.51 8.28
CA SER A 62 -6.78 -12.21 8.21
C SER A 62 -7.97 -11.24 8.09
N LEU A 63 -7.84 -10.01 8.61
CA LEU A 63 -8.82 -8.95 8.42
C LEU A 63 -8.72 -8.29 7.04
N ASN A 64 -7.49 -8.05 6.57
CA ASN A 64 -7.28 -7.41 5.28
C ASN A 64 -5.93 -7.82 4.67
N LEU A 65 -5.98 -8.34 3.44
CA LEU A 65 -4.81 -8.83 2.71
C LEU A 65 -3.78 -7.75 2.37
N VAL A 66 -4.13 -6.45 2.46
CA VAL A 66 -3.17 -5.34 2.27
C VAL A 66 -1.96 -5.45 3.22
N VAL A 67 -2.14 -6.07 4.39
CA VAL A 67 -1.06 -6.27 5.37
C VAL A 67 0.03 -7.21 4.84
N LEU A 68 -0.25 -8.05 3.84
CA LEU A 68 0.77 -8.85 3.16
C LEU A 68 1.81 -8.02 2.39
N LEU A 69 1.54 -6.73 2.14
CA LEU A 69 2.52 -5.79 1.59
C LEU A 69 3.46 -5.23 2.67
N ILE A 70 3.07 -5.34 3.93
CA ILE A 70 3.69 -4.64 5.06
C ILE A 70 4.48 -5.64 5.91
N ALA A 71 3.87 -6.79 6.21
CA ALA A 71 4.42 -7.81 7.08
C ALA A 71 5.76 -8.40 6.58
N PRO A 72 5.94 -8.74 5.28
CA PRO A 72 7.24 -9.23 4.79
C PRO A 72 8.36 -8.19 4.89
N LEU A 73 8.06 -6.93 4.61
CA LEU A 73 9.02 -5.84 4.80
C LEU A 73 9.38 -5.70 6.28
N PHE A 74 8.42 -5.86 7.19
CA PHE A 74 8.65 -5.82 8.63
C PHE A 74 9.54 -6.97 9.13
N THR A 75 9.23 -8.21 8.75
CA THR A 75 10.01 -9.38 9.19
C THR A 75 11.42 -9.33 8.62
N TRP A 76 11.59 -8.77 7.42
CA TRP A 76 12.91 -8.50 6.82
C TRP A 76 13.66 -7.37 7.54
N PHE A 77 12.95 -6.31 7.95
CA PHE A 77 13.51 -5.24 8.78
C PHE A 77 14.04 -5.76 10.12
N MET A 78 13.35 -6.73 10.74
CA MET A 78 13.77 -7.31 12.02
C MET A 78 15.11 -8.05 11.94
N VAL A 79 15.49 -8.56 10.77
CA VAL A 79 16.76 -9.28 10.56
C VAL A 79 17.86 -8.40 9.98
N ARG A 80 17.65 -7.08 9.88
CA ARG A 80 18.61 -6.14 9.26
C ARG A 80 19.95 -6.04 10.00
N SER A 81 20.00 -6.34 11.29
CA SER A 81 21.25 -6.31 12.07
C SER A 81 22.13 -7.54 11.84
N GLU A 82 21.59 -8.62 11.27
CA GLU A 82 22.32 -9.87 11.06
C GLU A 82 23.32 -9.71 9.93
N ARG A 83 24.64 -9.84 10.16
CA ARG A 83 25.62 -9.72 9.06
C ARG A 83 25.63 -10.92 8.11
N ASN A 84 25.23 -12.10 8.60
CA ASN A 84 25.21 -13.31 7.80
C ASN A 84 23.85 -13.47 7.10
N THR A 85 23.86 -13.50 5.77
CA THR A 85 22.67 -13.61 4.93
C THR A 85 21.87 -14.89 5.20
N SER A 86 22.53 -16.01 5.48
CA SER A 86 21.85 -17.28 5.81
C SER A 86 21.07 -17.19 7.12
N ARG A 87 21.69 -16.58 8.15
CA ARG A 87 21.00 -16.34 9.44
C ARG A 87 19.85 -15.36 9.29
N ALA A 88 20.03 -14.31 8.50
CA ALA A 88 18.97 -13.36 8.18
C ALA A 88 17.79 -14.04 7.47
N PHE A 89 18.08 -14.86 6.46
CA PHE A 89 17.07 -15.59 5.69
C PHE A 89 16.30 -16.59 6.57
N ARG A 90 16.99 -17.42 7.35
CA ARG A 90 16.33 -18.31 8.32
C ARG A 90 15.50 -17.52 9.33
N GLY A 91 16.04 -16.39 9.78
CA GLY A 91 15.38 -15.41 10.64
C GLY A 91 14.08 -14.85 10.05
N PHE A 92 14.07 -14.58 8.75
CA PHE A 92 12.93 -14.09 8.00
C PHE A 92 11.89 -15.19 7.79
N CYS A 93 12.32 -16.39 7.40
CA CYS A 93 11.43 -17.53 7.16
C CYS A 93 10.64 -17.89 8.42
N TRP A 94 11.29 -18.07 9.58
CA TRP A 94 10.55 -18.47 10.78
C TRP A 94 9.55 -17.40 11.23
N ARG A 95 9.89 -16.11 11.14
CA ARG A 95 8.99 -14.99 11.49
C ARG A 95 7.79 -14.93 10.57
N THR A 96 8.03 -15.15 9.28
CA THR A 96 6.97 -15.20 8.27
C THR A 96 6.06 -16.39 8.50
N ILE A 97 6.61 -17.56 8.85
CA ILE A 97 5.83 -18.75 9.22
C ILE A 97 5.00 -18.50 10.47
N VAL A 98 5.54 -17.86 11.51
CA VAL A 98 4.77 -17.54 12.73
C VAL A 98 3.66 -16.53 12.44
N GLY A 99 3.95 -15.49 11.66
CA GLY A 99 2.95 -14.48 11.28
C GLY A 99 1.86 -15.03 10.36
N GLN A 100 2.21 -15.81 9.35
CA GLN A 100 1.24 -16.39 8.41
C GLN A 100 0.63 -17.72 8.88
N GLY A 101 1.25 -18.37 9.86
CA GLY A 101 0.80 -19.65 10.41
C GLY A 101 -0.57 -19.59 11.07
N LEU A 102 -1.05 -18.40 11.42
CA LEU A 102 -2.43 -18.16 11.87
C LEU A 102 -3.44 -18.02 10.73
N VAL A 103 -3.00 -17.52 9.58
CA VAL A 103 -3.86 -17.32 8.40
C VAL A 103 -4.24 -18.67 7.81
N ILE A 104 -3.27 -19.59 7.72
CA ILE A 104 -3.47 -20.93 7.15
C ILE A 104 -4.65 -21.68 7.82
N PRO A 105 -4.69 -21.91 9.14
CA PRO A 105 -5.79 -22.65 9.77
C PRO A 105 -7.14 -21.93 9.70
N LEU A 106 -7.16 -20.60 9.58
CA LEU A 106 -8.41 -19.83 9.41
C LEU A 106 -8.99 -19.98 8.00
N PHE A 107 -8.13 -19.99 6.97
CA PHE A 107 -8.56 -20.06 5.57
C PHE A 107 -8.62 -21.49 5.01
N LEU A 108 -7.91 -22.45 5.60
CA LEU A 108 -7.88 -23.85 5.14
C LEU A 108 -9.28 -24.49 5.10
N PRO A 109 -10.17 -24.31 6.11
CA PRO A 109 -11.54 -24.83 6.05
C PRO A 109 -12.40 -24.21 4.94
N LEU A 110 -12.03 -22.99 4.50
CA LEU A 110 -12.72 -22.24 3.46
C LEU A 110 -12.17 -22.55 2.06
N TRP A 111 -11.09 -23.32 1.97
CA TRP A 111 -10.43 -23.65 0.71
C TRP A 111 -11.21 -24.70 -0.09
N ARG A 112 -11.70 -24.31 -1.27
CA ARG A 112 -12.44 -25.17 -2.22
C ARG A 112 -11.67 -25.34 -3.54
N GLY A 113 -10.34 -25.28 -3.49
CA GLY A 113 -9.49 -25.40 -4.67
C GLY A 113 -9.44 -24.10 -5.50
N PRO A 114 -9.28 -24.18 -6.83
CA PRO A 114 -9.08 -23.02 -7.70
C PRO A 114 -10.21 -21.98 -7.66
N THR A 115 -11.42 -22.40 -7.30
CA THR A 115 -12.58 -21.49 -7.19
C THR A 115 -12.38 -20.46 -6.08
N THR A 116 -11.78 -20.84 -4.95
CA THR A 116 -11.44 -19.90 -3.87
C THR A 116 -10.44 -18.85 -4.35
N PHE A 117 -9.46 -19.26 -5.17
CA PHE A 117 -8.50 -18.32 -5.76
C PHE A 117 -9.20 -17.33 -6.69
N PHE A 118 -10.06 -17.82 -7.58
CA PHE A 118 -10.85 -16.97 -8.47
C PHE A 118 -11.70 -15.98 -7.67
N SER A 119 -12.41 -16.43 -6.64
CA SER A 119 -13.24 -15.59 -5.78
C SER A 119 -12.43 -14.52 -5.05
N ILE A 120 -11.22 -14.82 -4.57
CA ILE A 120 -10.34 -13.81 -3.94
C ILE A 120 -9.88 -12.79 -4.98
N THR A 121 -9.43 -13.24 -6.15
CA THR A 121 -8.98 -12.33 -7.21
C THR A 121 -10.09 -11.46 -7.78
N SER A 122 -11.32 -11.98 -7.82
CA SER A 122 -12.51 -11.21 -8.22
C SER A 122 -13.00 -10.27 -7.12
N ALA A 123 -12.87 -10.66 -5.84
CA ALA A 123 -13.28 -9.81 -4.71
C ALA A 123 -12.35 -8.60 -4.51
N ILE A 124 -11.06 -8.73 -4.87
CA ILE A 124 -10.11 -7.61 -4.93
C ILE A 124 -10.40 -6.72 -6.16
N ASP A 125 -11.34 -7.13 -7.02
CA ASP A 125 -11.68 -6.55 -8.31
C ASP A 125 -10.45 -6.08 -9.08
N LEU A 126 -9.54 -7.03 -9.31
CA LEU A 126 -8.45 -6.86 -10.26
C LEU A 126 -8.97 -6.80 -11.71
N THR A 127 -10.28 -6.95 -11.90
CA THR A 127 -10.93 -7.17 -13.19
C THR A 127 -11.56 -5.94 -13.80
N ASN A 128 -11.85 -4.92 -13.02
CA ASN A 128 -12.35 -3.64 -13.50
C ASN A 128 -11.37 -2.55 -13.08
N PHE A 129 -11.17 -1.53 -13.91
CA PHE A 129 -10.32 -0.37 -13.57
C PHE A 129 -11.11 0.81 -12.98
N SER A 130 -12.20 0.51 -12.28
CA SER A 130 -13.14 1.48 -11.73
C SER A 130 -12.48 2.43 -10.71
N HIS A 131 -12.52 3.73 -10.99
CA HIS A 131 -11.91 4.78 -10.16
C HIS A 131 -10.39 4.64 -9.95
N SER A 132 -9.72 3.74 -10.68
CA SER A 132 -8.27 3.58 -10.63
C SER A 132 -7.59 4.49 -11.64
N ILE A 133 -6.40 5.00 -11.30
CA ILE A 133 -5.60 5.79 -12.22
C ILE A 133 -5.10 4.97 -13.42
N VAL A 134 -5.00 3.63 -13.27
CA VAL A 134 -4.68 2.72 -14.38
C VAL A 134 -5.80 2.70 -15.43
N GLY A 135 -7.05 2.92 -15.02
CA GLY A 135 -8.20 2.97 -15.93
C GLY A 135 -8.09 4.09 -16.99
N LEU A 136 -7.28 5.12 -16.74
CA LEU A 136 -6.98 6.15 -17.75
C LEU A 136 -6.24 5.58 -18.97
N LEU A 137 -5.55 4.45 -18.81
CA LEU A 137 -4.81 3.76 -19.87
C LEU A 137 -5.59 2.62 -20.53
N GLU A 138 -6.76 2.26 -20.00
CA GLU A 138 -7.62 1.20 -20.53
C GLU A 138 -8.00 1.47 -22.00
N VAL A 139 -8.72 2.57 -22.25
CA VAL A 139 -9.18 2.95 -23.60
C VAL A 139 -8.03 3.10 -24.62
N PRO A 140 -6.92 3.79 -24.31
CA PRO A 140 -5.77 3.84 -25.21
C PRO A 140 -5.16 2.47 -25.53
N MET A 141 -5.11 1.56 -24.54
CA MET A 141 -4.57 0.21 -24.75
C MET A 141 -5.51 -0.65 -25.59
N GLU A 142 -6.81 -0.61 -25.34
CA GLU A 142 -7.81 -1.29 -26.16
C GLU A 142 -7.77 -0.82 -27.61
N TRP A 143 -7.65 0.50 -27.82
CA TRP A 143 -7.51 1.07 -29.16
C TRP A 143 -6.25 0.56 -29.86
N LEU A 144 -5.10 0.55 -29.16
CA LEU A 144 -3.83 0.07 -29.71
C LEU A 144 -3.92 -1.41 -30.11
N PHE A 145 -4.46 -2.26 -29.25
CA PHE A 145 -4.62 -3.69 -29.53
C PHE A 145 -5.64 -3.94 -30.64
N GLY A 146 -6.75 -3.19 -30.65
CA GLY A 146 -7.74 -3.23 -31.72
C GLY A 146 -7.15 -2.86 -33.07
N PHE A 147 -6.33 -1.81 -33.12
CA PHE A 147 -5.61 -1.38 -34.32
C PHE A 147 -4.64 -2.46 -34.82
N VAL A 148 -3.83 -3.04 -33.93
CA VAL A 148 -2.90 -4.14 -34.29
C VAL A 148 -3.66 -5.38 -34.79
N ALA A 149 -4.81 -5.69 -34.17
CA ALA A 149 -5.64 -6.82 -34.57
C ALA A 149 -6.27 -6.63 -35.95
N GLN A 150 -6.71 -5.42 -36.27
CA GLN A 150 -7.20 -5.05 -37.60
C GLN A 150 -6.10 -5.18 -38.65
N LEU A 151 -4.90 -4.67 -38.37
CA LEU A 151 -3.76 -4.77 -39.29
C LEU A 151 -3.28 -6.20 -39.52
N SER A 152 -3.35 -7.05 -38.49
CA SER A 152 -2.86 -8.43 -38.53
C SER A 152 -3.92 -9.45 -38.98
N HIS A 153 -5.15 -9.00 -39.27
CA HIS A 153 -6.29 -9.84 -39.63
C HIS A 153 -6.53 -11.00 -38.64
N PHE A 154 -6.48 -10.72 -37.33
CA PHE A 154 -6.69 -11.78 -36.34
C PHE A 154 -8.10 -12.40 -36.45
N PRO A 155 -8.23 -13.72 -36.20
CA PRO A 155 -9.51 -14.37 -36.21
C PRO A 155 -10.43 -13.80 -35.11
N PRO A 156 -11.76 -13.73 -35.32
CA PRO A 156 -12.72 -13.13 -34.38
C PRO A 156 -12.75 -13.78 -32.99
N VAL A 157 -12.19 -14.98 -32.86
CA VAL A 157 -12.06 -15.71 -31.60
C VAL A 157 -11.04 -15.04 -30.65
N MET A 158 -10.09 -14.28 -31.20
CA MET A 158 -9.16 -13.48 -30.40
C MET A 158 -9.80 -12.12 -30.09
N GLN A 159 -10.17 -11.89 -28.83
CA GLN A 159 -10.70 -10.61 -28.39
C GLN A 159 -9.56 -9.64 -28.03
N PRO A 160 -9.33 -8.56 -28.80
CA PRO A 160 -8.21 -7.64 -28.55
C PRO A 160 -8.36 -6.85 -27.25
N THR A 161 -9.59 -6.63 -26.78
CA THR A 161 -9.88 -5.90 -25.53
C THR A 161 -9.42 -6.68 -24.30
N THR A 162 -9.77 -7.96 -24.20
CA THR A 162 -9.33 -8.81 -23.08
C THR A 162 -7.82 -9.00 -23.05
N ALA A 163 -7.17 -9.04 -24.23
CA ALA A 163 -5.72 -9.07 -24.34
C ALA A 163 -5.07 -7.75 -23.88
N ALA A 164 -5.67 -6.60 -24.23
CA ALA A 164 -5.22 -5.28 -23.79
C ALA A 164 -5.27 -5.13 -22.26
N ASP A 165 -6.40 -5.50 -21.65
CA ASP A 165 -6.59 -5.46 -20.19
C ASP A 165 -5.60 -6.37 -19.47
N GLY A 166 -5.44 -7.59 -19.98
CA GLY A 166 -4.47 -8.55 -19.46
C GLY A 166 -3.04 -8.01 -19.52
N ALA A 167 -2.65 -7.42 -20.65
CA ALA A 167 -1.33 -6.82 -20.83
C ALA A 167 -1.10 -5.61 -19.92
N LEU A 168 -2.10 -4.74 -19.76
CA LEU A 168 -2.04 -3.59 -18.87
C LEU A 168 -1.83 -4.02 -17.42
N ARG A 169 -2.62 -4.98 -16.92
CA ARG A 169 -2.47 -5.51 -15.55
C ARG A 169 -1.15 -6.21 -15.33
N ALA A 170 -0.74 -7.05 -16.27
CA ALA A 170 0.54 -7.74 -16.18
C ALA A 170 1.70 -6.73 -16.08
N SER A 171 1.63 -5.65 -16.87
CA SER A 171 2.62 -4.59 -16.86
C SER A 171 2.64 -3.80 -15.55
N THR A 172 1.47 -3.41 -15.02
CA THR A 172 1.41 -2.65 -13.77
C THR A 172 1.82 -3.49 -12.55
N ILE A 173 1.41 -4.77 -12.49
CA ILE A 173 1.86 -5.72 -11.47
C ILE A 173 3.37 -5.94 -11.56
N PHE A 174 3.91 -6.07 -12.78
CA PHE A 174 5.35 -6.22 -12.97
C PHE A 174 6.13 -4.99 -12.48
N ILE A 175 5.69 -3.78 -12.84
CA ILE A 175 6.29 -2.52 -12.35
C ILE A 175 6.20 -2.46 -10.82
N PHE A 176 5.04 -2.79 -10.24
CA PHE A 176 4.87 -2.83 -8.80
C PHE A 176 5.82 -3.84 -8.14
N ALA A 177 5.98 -5.03 -8.70
CA ALA A 177 6.90 -6.04 -8.20
C ALA A 177 8.35 -5.52 -8.18
N LEU A 178 8.80 -4.85 -9.24
CA LEU A 178 10.14 -4.23 -9.28
C LEU A 178 10.31 -3.16 -8.20
N ILE A 179 9.30 -2.31 -7.99
CA ILE A 179 9.30 -1.33 -6.90
C ILE A 179 9.39 -2.06 -5.55
N TYR A 180 8.57 -3.07 -5.33
CA TYR A 180 8.49 -3.82 -4.08
C TYR A 180 9.79 -4.56 -3.76
N PHE A 181 10.43 -5.21 -4.74
CA PHE A 181 11.75 -5.82 -4.59
C PHE A 181 12.82 -4.80 -4.18
N ARG A 182 12.78 -3.60 -4.76
CA ARG A 182 13.69 -2.52 -4.37
C ARG A 182 13.49 -2.10 -2.90
N LEU A 183 12.26 -2.16 -2.39
CA LEU A 183 11.96 -1.83 -0.98
C LEU A 183 12.61 -2.83 -0.01
N PHE A 184 12.63 -4.12 -0.34
CA PHE A 184 13.36 -5.11 0.49
C PHE A 184 14.85 -4.75 0.63
N GLY A 185 15.49 -4.31 -0.46
CA GLY A 185 16.87 -3.85 -0.42
C GLY A 185 17.07 -2.63 0.49
N LYS A 186 16.17 -1.63 0.39
CA LYS A 186 16.20 -0.43 1.23
C LYS A 186 16.02 -0.74 2.71
N VAL A 187 15.01 -1.56 3.04
CA VAL A 187 14.72 -1.99 4.41
C VAL A 187 15.89 -2.76 5.01
N ARG A 188 16.58 -3.57 4.20
CA ARG A 188 17.75 -4.33 4.63
C ARG A 188 18.95 -3.46 5.02
N ALA A 189 19.12 -2.36 4.28
CA ALA A 189 20.19 -1.40 4.45
C ALA A 189 19.87 -0.31 5.49
N ALA A 190 18.69 -0.38 6.14
CA ALA A 190 18.28 0.59 7.12
C ALA A 190 19.26 0.60 8.33
N PRO A 191 19.65 1.79 8.82
CA PRO A 191 20.58 1.92 9.96
C PRO A 191 20.14 1.12 11.18
N THR A 192 21.11 0.60 11.93
CA THR A 192 20.88 -0.19 13.15
C THR A 192 21.57 0.45 14.34
N ASN A 193 20.81 0.86 15.36
CA ASN A 193 21.34 1.11 16.69
C ASN A 193 20.31 0.60 17.75
N PRO A 194 20.56 -0.56 18.38
CA PRO A 194 19.59 -1.25 19.23
C PRO A 194 19.06 -0.43 20.41
N ALA A 195 19.84 0.52 20.92
CA ALA A 195 19.44 1.35 22.07
C ALA A 195 18.43 2.44 21.66
N ALA A 196 18.65 3.10 20.51
CA ALA A 196 17.82 4.20 20.05
C ALA A 196 16.64 3.76 19.15
N ASP A 197 16.66 2.53 18.62
CA ASP A 197 15.52 1.92 17.91
C ASP A 197 14.29 1.77 18.84
N ARG A 198 14.51 1.65 20.16
CA ARG A 198 13.44 1.53 21.18
C ARG A 198 12.64 2.82 21.39
N GLU A 199 13.17 3.96 20.99
CA GLU A 199 12.49 5.25 21.16
C GLU A 199 11.90 5.77 19.84
N MET A 200 11.97 4.97 18.75
CA MET A 200 11.65 5.42 17.37
C MET A 200 12.39 6.74 17.02
N LEU A 201 13.63 6.89 17.50
CA LEU A 201 14.43 8.11 17.31
C LEU A 201 15.44 8.00 16.17
N LEU A 202 15.54 6.83 15.51
CA LEU A 202 16.54 6.58 14.48
C LEU A 202 15.98 6.64 13.06
N PRO A 203 16.83 7.01 12.09
CA PRO A 203 16.48 7.00 10.66
C PRO A 203 16.12 5.60 10.13
N GLY A 204 16.51 4.51 10.80
CA GLY A 204 16.16 3.16 10.36
C GLY A 204 14.66 2.87 10.41
N PHE A 205 13.97 3.37 11.44
CA PHE A 205 12.53 3.20 11.55
C PHE A 205 11.78 4.08 10.54
N ASP A 206 12.27 5.31 10.31
CA ASP A 206 11.74 6.18 9.26
C ASP A 206 11.84 5.53 7.87
N VAL A 207 12.95 4.81 7.58
CA VAL A 207 13.11 4.04 6.34
C VAL A 207 12.06 2.94 6.21
N LEU A 208 11.72 2.24 7.30
CA LEU A 208 10.67 1.22 7.30
C LEU A 208 9.30 1.85 6.99
N LEU A 209 8.94 2.92 7.69
CA LEU A 209 7.67 3.62 7.47
C LEU A 209 7.59 4.19 6.05
N ASP A 210 8.68 4.75 5.53
CA ASP A 210 8.80 5.16 4.13
C ASP A 210 8.53 3.99 3.18
N CYS A 211 9.14 2.84 3.41
CA CYS A 211 8.95 1.67 2.55
C CYS A 211 7.51 1.16 2.61
N TRP A 212 6.87 1.13 3.78
CA TRP A 212 5.45 0.78 3.87
C TRP A 212 4.55 1.78 3.16
N SER A 213 4.75 3.09 3.37
CA SER A 213 3.99 4.13 2.66
C SER A 213 4.13 3.98 1.16
N ILE A 214 5.35 3.76 0.65
CA ILE A 214 5.61 3.57 -0.78
C ILE A 214 4.95 2.28 -1.30
N ALA A 215 5.04 1.17 -0.56
CA ALA A 215 4.43 -0.10 -0.94
C ALA A 215 2.90 0.03 -1.09
N VAL A 216 2.23 0.56 -0.07
CA VAL A 216 0.77 0.70 -0.10
C VAL A 216 0.34 1.75 -1.13
N PHE A 217 1.04 2.88 -1.24
CA PHE A 217 0.72 3.92 -2.23
C PHE A 217 0.82 3.41 -3.67
N TRP A 218 1.91 2.74 -4.03
CA TRP A 218 2.04 2.19 -5.39
C TRP A 218 1.13 1.00 -5.64
N TYR A 219 0.75 0.25 -4.61
CA TYR A 219 -0.27 -0.78 -4.74
C TYR A 219 -1.63 -0.16 -5.11
N LEU A 220 -2.05 0.91 -4.42
CA LEU A 220 -3.29 1.65 -4.73
C LEU A 220 -3.27 2.25 -6.15
N ILE A 221 -2.10 2.64 -6.64
CA ILE A 221 -1.94 3.27 -7.96
C ILE A 221 -1.83 2.25 -9.10
N LEU A 222 -1.12 1.13 -8.91
CA LEU A 222 -0.76 0.23 -10.01
C LEU A 222 -1.55 -1.07 -10.02
N VAL A 223 -1.92 -1.58 -8.84
CA VAL A 223 -2.44 -2.94 -8.70
C VAL A 223 -3.94 -2.93 -8.41
N LEU A 224 -4.40 -1.98 -7.60
CA LEU A 224 -5.80 -1.88 -7.26
C LEU A 224 -6.61 -1.43 -8.49
N GLY A 225 -7.42 -2.35 -9.02
CA GLY A 225 -8.32 -2.10 -10.14
C GLY A 225 -9.52 -1.24 -9.73
N TRP A 226 -10.07 -1.49 -8.54
CA TRP A 226 -11.22 -0.77 -8.03
C TRP A 226 -10.87 0.07 -6.80
N PHE A 227 -10.89 1.40 -6.91
CA PHE A 227 -10.53 2.29 -5.80
C PHE A 227 -11.75 2.86 -5.07
N TRP A 228 -11.67 2.88 -3.74
CA TRP A 228 -12.62 3.55 -2.83
C TRP A 228 -11.90 4.42 -1.79
N PRO A 229 -12.55 5.46 -1.24
CA PRO A 229 -11.89 6.45 -0.39
C PRO A 229 -11.33 5.86 0.90
N TRP A 230 -12.02 4.88 1.51
CA TRP A 230 -11.56 4.23 2.75
C TRP A 230 -10.23 3.47 2.56
N TYR A 231 -9.83 3.11 1.34
CA TYR A 231 -8.51 2.51 1.10
C TYR A 231 -7.35 3.48 1.36
N ALA A 232 -7.58 4.79 1.33
CA ALA A 232 -6.58 5.76 1.74
C ALA A 232 -6.22 5.61 3.24
N LEU A 233 -7.11 5.04 4.07
CA LEU A 233 -6.84 4.75 5.48
C LEU A 233 -5.70 3.75 5.66
N TRP A 234 -5.45 2.87 4.68
CA TRP A 234 -4.38 1.88 4.74
C TRP A 234 -2.98 2.50 4.77
N ILE A 235 -2.81 3.69 4.20
CA ILE A 235 -1.55 4.45 4.31
C ILE A 235 -1.55 5.34 5.55
N PHE A 236 -2.74 5.70 6.02
CA PHE A 236 -2.94 6.77 6.99
C PHE A 236 -2.37 6.44 8.37
N TRP A 237 -2.49 5.20 8.85
CA TRP A 237 -1.87 4.79 10.13
C TRP A 237 -0.34 4.88 10.11
N ILE A 238 0.29 4.73 8.94
CA ILE A 238 1.74 4.88 8.77
C ILE A 238 2.13 6.35 8.91
N ALA A 239 1.32 7.25 8.34
CA ALA A 239 1.53 8.70 8.43
C ALA A 239 1.46 9.21 9.89
N VAL A 240 0.63 8.60 10.75
CA VAL A 240 0.55 8.92 12.20
C VAL A 240 1.87 8.72 12.92
N LEU A 241 2.62 7.69 12.51
CA LEU A 241 3.90 7.32 13.13
C LEU A 241 5.06 8.18 12.63
N ARG A 242 4.81 9.10 11.69
CA ARG A 242 5.83 9.91 11.03
C ARG A 242 5.82 11.37 11.47
N PRO A 243 6.96 12.07 11.36
CA PRO A 243 6.96 13.53 11.41
C PRO A 243 6.21 14.12 10.20
N LEU A 244 5.71 15.34 10.38
CA LEU A 244 5.15 16.15 9.29
C LEU A 244 6.28 16.55 8.32
N ASP A 245 6.37 15.81 7.22
CA ASP A 245 7.27 16.08 6.10
C ASP A 245 6.46 16.18 4.79
N THR A 246 7.16 16.42 3.68
CA THR A 246 6.55 16.48 2.34
C THR A 246 5.79 15.20 1.97
N HIS A 247 6.26 14.04 2.41
CA HIS A 247 5.62 12.76 2.13
C HIS A 247 4.32 12.62 2.92
N THR A 248 4.34 12.92 4.21
CA THR A 248 3.16 12.97 5.06
C THR A 248 2.13 13.98 4.52
N MET A 249 2.56 15.16 4.04
CA MET A 249 1.66 16.13 3.38
C MET A 249 1.00 15.56 2.12
N ALA A 250 1.76 14.88 1.26
CA ALA A 250 1.20 14.26 0.06
C ALA A 250 0.14 13.20 0.42
N LEU A 251 0.36 12.44 1.49
CA LEU A 251 -0.58 11.44 1.99
C LEU A 251 -1.83 12.06 2.61
N LEU A 252 -1.69 13.17 3.35
CA LEU A 252 -2.84 13.94 3.84
C LEU A 252 -3.65 14.51 2.67
N LEU A 253 -2.99 15.09 1.67
CA LEU A 253 -3.65 15.57 0.45
C LEU A 253 -4.37 14.42 -0.25
N PHE A 254 -3.76 13.24 -0.36
CA PHE A 254 -4.39 12.06 -0.94
C PHE A 254 -5.65 11.64 -0.19
N SER A 255 -5.62 11.63 1.14
CA SER A 255 -6.82 11.33 1.94
C SER A 255 -7.94 12.38 1.74
N ALA A 256 -7.57 13.66 1.59
CA ALA A 256 -8.54 14.73 1.38
C ALA A 256 -9.12 14.69 -0.05
N THR A 257 -8.29 14.41 -1.06
CA THR A 257 -8.73 14.31 -2.45
C THR A 257 -9.52 13.02 -2.70
N ALA A 258 -9.28 11.95 -1.93
CA ALA A 258 -10.10 10.74 -1.96
C ALA A 258 -11.57 11.01 -1.61
N LEU A 259 -11.84 11.95 -0.68
CA LEU A 259 -13.21 12.36 -0.34
C LEU A 259 -13.95 13.02 -1.51
N LEU A 260 -13.24 13.58 -2.50
CA LEU A 260 -13.87 14.14 -3.70
C LEU A 260 -14.58 13.07 -4.52
N LEU A 261 -14.30 11.78 -4.31
CA LEU A 261 -15.03 10.70 -4.97
C LEU A 261 -16.53 10.75 -4.61
N TYR A 262 -16.89 11.01 -3.35
CA TYR A 262 -18.29 11.02 -2.89
C TYR A 262 -19.19 12.03 -3.62
N PRO A 263 -18.87 13.33 -3.69
CA PRO A 263 -19.69 14.27 -4.45
C PRO A 263 -19.65 13.99 -5.95
N LEU A 264 -18.55 13.42 -6.47
CA LEU A 264 -18.42 13.07 -7.89
C LEU A 264 -19.17 11.81 -8.29
N GLN A 265 -19.63 10.97 -7.34
CA GLN A 265 -20.46 9.80 -7.63
C GLN A 265 -21.83 10.19 -8.22
N GLY A 266 -22.36 11.36 -7.86
CA GLY A 266 -23.61 11.88 -8.43
C GLY A 266 -23.50 12.26 -9.91
N ILE A 267 -22.27 12.36 -10.45
CA ILE A 267 -22.02 12.68 -11.85
C ILE A 267 -21.88 11.37 -12.62
N THR A 268 -22.94 10.95 -13.29
CA THR A 268 -22.97 9.73 -14.10
C THR A 268 -22.51 10.00 -15.54
N GLY A 269 -21.74 9.08 -16.12
CA GLY A 269 -21.28 9.13 -17.51
C GLY A 269 -19.84 8.66 -17.72
N SER A 270 -19.46 8.33 -18.96
CA SER A 270 -18.11 7.88 -19.31
C SER A 270 -17.02 8.93 -19.01
N VAL A 271 -17.41 10.19 -18.98
CA VAL A 271 -16.53 11.34 -18.72
C VAL A 271 -16.15 11.45 -17.24
N SER A 272 -17.05 11.09 -16.31
CA SER A 272 -16.74 11.13 -14.87
C SER A 272 -15.76 10.04 -14.45
N ALA A 273 -15.78 8.89 -15.12
CA ALA A 273 -14.81 7.80 -14.92
C ALA A 273 -13.36 8.23 -15.21
N LEU A 274 -13.15 9.19 -16.11
CA LEU A 274 -11.82 9.75 -16.40
C LEU A 274 -11.40 10.82 -15.38
N TYR A 275 -12.32 11.68 -14.95
CA TYR A 275 -11.96 12.79 -14.07
C TYR A 275 -11.80 12.38 -12.59
N GLN A 276 -12.57 11.42 -12.12
CA GLN A 276 -12.53 10.97 -10.72
C GLN A 276 -11.11 10.49 -10.30
N PRO A 277 -10.43 9.57 -11.02
CA PRO A 277 -9.06 9.19 -10.68
C PRO A 277 -8.08 10.37 -10.77
N VAL A 278 -8.24 11.27 -11.73
CA VAL A 278 -7.35 12.44 -11.90
C VAL A 278 -7.46 13.38 -10.70
N PHE A 279 -8.66 13.65 -10.20
CA PHE A 279 -8.84 14.48 -9.01
C PHE A 279 -8.30 13.82 -7.74
N VAL A 280 -8.54 12.51 -7.59
CA VAL A 280 -8.11 11.76 -6.41
C VAL A 280 -6.58 11.63 -6.36
N PHE A 281 -5.95 11.19 -7.45
CA PHE A 281 -4.53 10.84 -7.48
C PHE A 281 -3.63 11.96 -8.03
N GLY A 282 -4.16 12.83 -8.90
CA GLY A 282 -3.37 13.85 -9.60
C GLY A 282 -2.81 14.92 -8.65
N VAL A 283 -3.61 15.44 -7.72
CA VAL A 283 -3.17 16.49 -6.78
C VAL A 283 -2.00 16.01 -5.90
N PRO A 284 -2.05 14.84 -5.25
CA PRO A 284 -0.91 14.30 -4.51
C PRO A 284 0.33 14.07 -5.38
N LEU A 285 0.17 13.53 -6.59
CA LEU A 285 1.29 13.26 -7.50
C LEU A 285 1.99 14.55 -7.96
N VAL A 286 1.21 15.57 -8.33
CA VAL A 286 1.75 16.89 -8.71
C VAL A 286 2.46 17.54 -7.53
N TYR A 287 1.89 17.47 -6.33
CA TYR A 287 2.54 17.97 -5.12
C TYR A 287 3.87 17.26 -4.85
N MET A 288 3.91 15.92 -4.95
CA MET A 288 5.14 15.14 -4.80
C MET A 288 6.19 15.50 -5.87
N TYR A 289 5.78 15.75 -7.11
CA TYR A 289 6.68 16.15 -8.18
C TYR A 289 7.27 17.55 -7.94
N LEU A 290 6.43 18.54 -7.65
CA LEU A 290 6.85 19.93 -7.42
C LEU A 290 7.76 20.06 -6.20
N SER A 291 7.44 19.35 -5.12
CA SER A 291 8.24 19.36 -3.90
C SER A 291 9.61 18.72 -4.09
N ARG A 292 9.71 17.63 -4.86
CA ARG A 292 11.01 17.05 -5.26
C ARG A 292 11.84 18.04 -6.07
N LYS A 293 11.22 18.75 -7.03
CA LYS A 293 11.91 19.75 -7.85
C LYS A 293 12.45 20.91 -7.00
N LYS A 294 11.64 21.43 -6.07
CA LYS A 294 12.07 22.47 -5.11
C LYS A 294 13.24 22.01 -4.24
N ARG A 295 13.20 20.78 -3.74
CA ARG A 295 14.27 20.21 -2.92
C ARG A 295 15.58 20.05 -3.71
N LYS A 296 15.50 19.60 -4.96
CA LYS A 296 16.67 19.47 -5.84
C LYS A 296 17.29 20.83 -6.16
N ALA A 297 16.48 21.82 -6.51
CA ALA A 297 16.92 23.19 -6.77
C ALA A 297 17.57 23.85 -5.54
N HIS A 298 17.04 23.59 -4.34
CA HIS A 298 17.65 24.10 -3.10
C HIS A 298 19.03 23.49 -2.82
N ILE A 299 19.22 22.19 -3.09
CA ILE A 299 20.51 21.52 -2.92
C ILE A 299 21.54 22.02 -3.95
N GLU A 300 21.10 22.31 -5.18
CA GLU A 300 21.95 22.87 -6.24
C GLU A 300 22.34 24.34 -5.98
N HIS A 301 21.50 25.12 -5.29
CA HIS A 301 21.82 26.51 -4.91
C HIS A 301 22.73 26.65 -3.67
N VAL A 302 22.84 25.60 -2.86
CA VAL A 302 23.63 25.58 -1.61
C VAL A 302 25.01 24.95 -1.83
N ARG A 303 25.26 24.34 -3.00
CA ARG A 303 26.60 23.91 -3.44
C ARG A 303 27.24 24.96 -4.32
#